data_AF-A0A327JWC4-F1
#
_entry.id   AF-A0A327JWC4-F1
#
_cell.length_a   1.000
_cell.length_b   1.000
_cell.length_c   1.000
_cell.angle_alpha   90.00
_cell.angle_beta   90.00
_cell.angle_gamma   90.00
#
_symmetry.space_group_name_H-M   'P 1'
#
loop_
_entity.id
_entity.type
_entity.pdbx_description
1 polymer ?
#
loop_
_entity_poly.entity_id
_entity_poly.type
_entity_poly.pdbx_seq_one_letter_code
_entity_poly.pdbx_strand_id
1 'polypeptide(L)'
;MTVRTAKIALTALWGVAIMPLLLILILRQLNGFYGSEAQAAWTWVAQYVFPGMTLIGGAWTVTDHPEDAEKRASTVVVWGALVLSAFYLLVLYLVLGAQARGSLEDVLQGSGLFLGLIQGVVVGWLGKFFIEAKR
;
A
#
# COMPACT_ATOMS: atom_id res chain seq x y z
N MET A 1 -19.03 -11.28 2.36
CA MET A 1 -18.02 -10.69 3.26
C MET A 1 -18.62 -9.46 3.91
N THR A 2 -18.52 -9.30 5.23
CA THR A 2 -19.00 -8.08 5.91
C THR A 2 -18.00 -6.95 5.69
N VAL A 3 -18.44 -5.70 5.87
CA VAL A 3 -17.57 -4.52 5.81
C VAL A 3 -16.40 -4.66 6.78
N ARG A 4 -16.67 -5.10 8.02
CA ARG A 4 -15.63 -5.33 9.03
C ARG A 4 -14.59 -6.37 8.58
N THR A 5 -15.03 -7.52 8.06
CA THR A 5 -14.09 -8.54 7.56
C THR A 5 -13.26 -8.00 6.40
N ALA A 6 -13.84 -7.22 5.50
CA ALA A 6 -13.13 -6.62 4.36
C ALA A 6 -12.06 -5.62 4.80
N LYS A 7 -12.34 -4.81 5.83
CA LYS A 7 -11.34 -3.92 6.44
C LYS A 7 -10.20 -4.69 7.08
N ILE A 8 -10.51 -5.70 7.90
CA ILE A 8 -9.50 -6.56 8.51
C ILE A 8 -8.61 -7.19 7.43
N ALA A 9 -9.20 -7.71 6.35
CA ALA A 9 -8.44 -8.32 5.27
C ALA A 9 -7.52 -7.31 4.56
N LEU A 10 -8.01 -6.11 4.25
CA LEU A 10 -7.21 -5.05 3.63
C LEU A 10 -6.09 -4.57 4.58
N THR A 11 -6.39 -4.38 5.87
CA THR A 11 -5.40 -4.00 6.87
C THR A 11 -4.35 -5.07 7.08
N ALA A 12 -4.75 -6.34 7.12
CA ALA A 12 -3.83 -7.46 7.21
C ALA A 12 -2.94 -7.53 5.96
N LEU A 13 -3.52 -7.40 4.76
CA LEU A 13 -2.77 -7.40 3.50
C LEU A 13 -1.70 -6.29 3.48
N TRP A 14 -2.10 -5.05 3.73
CA TRP A 14 -1.20 -3.91 3.74
C TRP A 14 -0.17 -3.98 4.88
N GLY A 15 -0.60 -4.34 6.09
CA GLY A 15 0.28 -4.43 7.26
C GLY A 15 1.33 -5.54 7.12
N VAL A 16 0.91 -6.74 6.71
CA VAL A 16 1.81 -7.89 6.50
C VAL A 16 2.77 -7.64 5.35
N ALA A 17 2.37 -6.93 4.30
CA ALA A 17 3.26 -6.62 3.18
C ALA A 17 4.21 -5.46 3.46
N ILE A 18 3.78 -4.41 4.16
CA ILE A 18 4.62 -3.22 4.37
C ILE A 18 5.67 -3.44 5.45
N MET A 19 5.33 -4.13 6.53
CA MET A 19 6.27 -4.39 7.63
C MET A 19 7.61 -4.99 7.14
N PRO A 20 7.62 -6.09 6.37
CA PRO A 20 8.86 -6.63 5.80
C PRO A 20 9.51 -5.70 4.79
N LEU A 21 8.74 -4.96 3.97
CA LEU A 21 9.27 -3.97 3.03
C LEU A 21 10.07 -2.88 3.77
N LEU A 22 9.50 -2.28 4.81
CA LEU A 22 10.17 -1.27 5.63
C LEU A 22 11.38 -1.85 6.37
N LEU A 23 11.26 -3.07 6.90
CA LEU A 23 12.39 -3.74 7.55
C LEU A 23 13.56 -3.93 6.59
N ILE A 24 13.31 -4.36 5.35
CA ILE A 24 14.36 -4.48 4.32
C ILE A 24 15.02 -3.12 4.07
N LEU A 25 14.24 -2.05 3.93
CA LEU A 25 14.78 -0.71 3.71
C LEU A 25 15.63 -0.22 4.87
N ILE A 26 15.16 -0.42 6.11
CA ILE A 26 15.92 -0.06 7.32
C ILE A 26 17.22 -0.85 7.40
N LEU A 27 17.18 -2.17 7.19
CA LEU A 27 18.38 -3.00 7.21
C LEU A 27 19.36 -2.61 6.10
N ARG A 28 18.88 -2.29 4.89
CA ARG A 28 19.73 -1.76 3.80
C ARG A 28 20.38 -0.43 4.20
N GLN A 29 19.64 0.49 4.84
CA GLN A 29 20.17 1.76 5.33
C GLN A 29 21.25 1.56 6.38
N LEU A 30 21.01 0.70 7.38
CA LEU A 30 21.98 0.42 8.44
C LEU A 30 23.25 -0.26 7.91
N ASN A 31 23.15 -1.04 6.84
CA ASN A 31 24.30 -1.64 6.15
C ASN A 31 25.00 -0.69 5.16
N GLY A 32 24.58 0.59 5.08
CA GLY A 32 25.19 1.58 4.18
C GLY A 32 24.86 1.38 2.70
N PHE A 33 23.89 0.52 2.35
CA PHE A 33 23.53 0.21 0.96
C PHE A 33 23.17 1.45 0.13
N TYR A 34 22.52 2.44 0.75
CA TYR A 34 22.09 3.66 0.05
C TYR A 34 23.17 4.74 -0.06
N GLY A 35 24.24 4.69 0.75
CA GLY A 35 25.27 5.73 0.78
C GLY A 35 24.69 7.15 0.86
N SER A 36 25.05 8.01 -0.09
CA SER A 36 24.57 9.38 -0.24
C SER A 36 23.13 9.50 -0.76
N GLU A 37 22.54 8.42 -1.26
CA GLU A 37 21.21 8.40 -1.89
C GLU A 37 20.10 7.93 -0.93
N ALA A 38 20.39 7.85 0.37
CA ALA A 38 19.41 7.49 1.39
C ALA A 38 18.13 8.33 1.30
N GLN A 39 18.25 9.62 1.00
CA GLN A 39 17.12 10.53 0.85
C GLN A 39 16.18 10.07 -0.28
N ALA A 40 16.70 9.61 -1.42
CA ALA A 40 15.88 9.16 -2.53
C ALA A 40 15.05 7.92 -2.15
N ALA A 41 15.63 6.97 -1.42
CA ALA A 41 14.93 5.79 -0.92
C ALA A 41 13.77 6.15 0.02
N TRP A 42 14.00 7.06 0.98
CA TRP A 42 12.96 7.49 1.92
C TRP A 42 11.88 8.36 1.26
N THR A 43 12.25 9.19 0.28
CA THR A 43 11.27 9.93 -0.54
C THR A 43 10.38 8.97 -1.31
N TRP A 44 10.94 7.92 -1.90
CA TRP A 44 10.15 6.89 -2.60
C TRP A 44 9.17 6.19 -1.66
N VAL A 45 9.58 5.82 -0.44
CA VAL A 45 8.68 5.25 0.58
C VAL A 45 7.57 6.22 0.93
N ALA A 46 7.92 7.49 1.19
CA ALA A 46 6.95 8.51 1.57
C ALA A 46 5.88 8.73 0.49
N GLN A 47 6.27 8.64 -0.79
CA GLN A 47 5.37 8.83 -1.92
C GLN A 47 4.48 7.60 -2.21
N TYR A 48 5.06 6.40 -2.16
CA TYR A 48 4.40 5.20 -2.67
C TYR A 48 3.88 4.25 -1.58
N VAL A 49 4.42 4.30 -0.36
CA VAL A 49 3.99 3.40 0.72
C VAL A 49 3.01 4.10 1.67
N PHE A 50 3.37 5.30 2.13
CA PHE A 50 2.62 5.96 3.20
C PHE A 50 1.19 6.38 2.85
N PRO A 51 0.86 6.84 1.63
CA PRO A 51 -0.53 7.21 1.34
C PRO A 51 -1.49 6.02 1.45
N GLY A 52 -1.04 4.81 1.07
CA GLY A 52 -1.82 3.59 1.26
C GLY A 52 -2.02 3.25 2.73
N MET A 53 -0.97 3.33 3.54
CA MET A 53 -1.07 3.14 5.00
C MET A 53 -2.02 4.14 5.66
N THR A 54 -1.88 5.42 5.32
CA THR A 54 -2.73 6.49 5.85
C THR A 54 -4.18 6.28 5.48
N LEU A 55 -4.46 5.84 4.24
CA LEU A 55 -5.82 5.55 3.79
C LEU A 55 -6.43 4.37 4.55
N ILE A 56 -5.67 3.30 4.77
CA ILE A 56 -6.10 2.16 5.59
C ILE A 56 -6.30 2.58 7.06
N GLY A 57 -5.41 3.39 7.63
CA GLY A 57 -5.56 3.94 8.97
C GLY A 57 -6.80 4.80 9.12
N GLY A 58 -7.05 5.69 8.16
CA GLY A 58 -8.26 6.52 8.09
C GLY A 58 -9.55 5.72 7.92
N ALA A 59 -9.49 4.52 7.35
CA ALA A 59 -10.66 3.66 7.27
C ALA A 59 -11.21 3.29 8.66
N TRP A 60 -10.32 3.00 9.59
CA TRP A 60 -10.70 2.59 10.95
C TRP A 60 -11.26 3.73 11.79
N THR A 61 -10.87 4.98 11.51
CA THR A 61 -11.36 6.13 12.29
C THR A 61 -12.81 6.52 11.98
N VAL A 62 -13.34 6.12 10.82
CA VAL A 62 -14.66 6.58 10.34
C VAL A 62 -15.78 5.58 10.64
N THR A 63 -15.47 4.36 11.10
CA THR A 63 -16.41 3.24 10.93
C THR A 63 -16.38 2.14 12.01
N ASP A 64 -15.95 2.44 13.22
CA ASP A 64 -16.12 1.51 14.35
C ASP A 64 -17.58 1.51 14.87
N HIS A 65 -18.56 1.52 13.96
CA HIS A 65 -19.98 1.44 14.27
C HIS A 65 -20.40 -0.04 14.32
N PRO A 66 -21.24 -0.45 15.30
CA PRO A 66 -21.71 -1.83 15.44
C PRO A 66 -22.32 -2.42 14.14
N GLU A 67 -22.91 -1.57 13.31
CA GLU A 67 -23.58 -1.93 12.05
C GLU A 67 -22.63 -2.51 10.98
N ASP A 68 -21.33 -2.23 11.06
CA ASP A 68 -20.32 -2.75 10.12
C ASP A 68 -20.13 -4.27 10.22
N ALA A 69 -20.52 -4.86 11.34
CA ALA A 69 -20.51 -6.31 11.54
C ALA A 69 -21.63 -7.00 10.77
N GLU A 70 -22.74 -6.30 10.49
CA GLU A 70 -23.94 -6.86 9.87
C GLU A 70 -24.03 -6.51 8.38
N LYS A 71 -23.47 -5.36 8.00
CA LYS A 71 -23.52 -4.85 6.63
C LYS A 71 -22.65 -5.64 5.67
N ARG A 72 -23.25 -6.08 4.56
CA ARG A 72 -22.55 -6.75 3.46
C ARG A 72 -21.93 -5.71 2.52
N ALA A 73 -20.63 -5.84 2.28
CA ALA A 73 -19.96 -5.04 1.29
C ALA A 73 -20.21 -5.57 -0.13
N SER A 74 -20.18 -4.69 -1.12
CA SER A 74 -20.20 -5.09 -2.53
C SER A 74 -19.02 -6.02 -2.82
N THR A 75 -19.34 -7.23 -3.26
CA THR A 75 -18.32 -8.28 -3.48
C THR A 75 -17.31 -7.83 -4.55
N VAL A 76 -17.78 -7.17 -5.61
CA VAL A 76 -16.92 -6.66 -6.68
C VAL A 76 -15.96 -5.61 -6.14
N VAL A 77 -16.46 -4.66 -5.33
CA VAL A 77 -15.66 -3.55 -4.79
C VAL A 77 -14.58 -4.05 -3.83
N VAL A 78 -14.94 -4.98 -2.95
CA VAL A 78 -13.99 -5.61 -2.03
C VAL A 78 -12.90 -6.39 -2.78
N TRP A 79 -13.28 -7.23 -3.74
CA TRP A 79 -12.30 -8.00 -4.51
C TRP A 79 -11.40 -7.12 -5.37
N GLY A 80 -11.95 -6.08 -6.00
CA GLY A 80 -11.13 -5.13 -6.76
C GLY A 80 -10.13 -4.40 -5.87
N ALA A 81 -10.56 -3.92 -4.69
CA ALA A 81 -9.66 -3.29 -3.72
C ALA A 81 -8.55 -4.25 -3.24
N LEU A 82 -8.89 -5.51 -2.95
CA LEU A 82 -7.93 -6.52 -2.51
C LEU A 82 -6.92 -6.88 -3.61
N VAL A 83 -7.39 -7.21 -4.82
CA VAL A 83 -6.55 -7.63 -5.94
C VAL A 83 -5.63 -6.51 -6.38
N LEU A 84 -6.15 -5.28 -6.52
CA LEU A 84 -5.33 -4.13 -6.90
C LEU A 84 -4.31 -3.78 -5.82
N SER A 85 -4.69 -3.86 -4.54
CA SER A 85 -3.74 -3.68 -3.44
C SER A 85 -2.63 -4.73 -3.46
N ALA A 86 -2.97 -6.00 -3.62
CA ALA A 86 -2.00 -7.09 -3.69
C ALA A 86 -1.06 -6.93 -4.88
N PHE A 87 -1.61 -6.58 -6.05
CA PHE A 87 -0.83 -6.28 -7.25
C PHE A 87 0.13 -5.11 -7.02
N TYR A 88 -0.35 -4.01 -6.45
CA TYR A 88 0.49 -2.85 -6.16
C TYR A 88 1.63 -3.18 -5.19
N LEU A 89 1.32 -3.88 -4.10
CA LEU A 89 2.33 -4.33 -3.13
C LEU A 89 3.38 -5.22 -3.80
N LEU A 90 2.96 -6.15 -4.67
CA LEU A 90 3.89 -6.97 -5.45
C LEU A 90 4.81 -6.10 -6.33
N VAL A 91 4.27 -5.09 -7.00
CA VAL A 91 5.07 -4.17 -7.82
C VAL A 91 6.09 -3.41 -6.97
N LEU A 92 5.73 -2.95 -5.76
CA LEU A 92 6.70 -2.32 -4.84
C LEU A 92 7.87 -3.25 -4.52
N TYR A 93 7.59 -4.54 -4.28
CA TYR A 93 8.62 -5.55 -4.06
C TYR A 93 9.50 -5.79 -5.30
N LEU A 94 8.92 -5.78 -6.50
CA LEU A 94 9.67 -5.92 -7.74
C LEU A 94 10.65 -4.75 -7.94
N VAL A 95 10.21 -3.52 -7.67
CA VAL A 95 11.08 -2.32 -7.72
C VAL A 95 12.22 -2.44 -6.70
N LEU A 96 11.90 -2.85 -5.46
CA LEU A 96 12.91 -3.03 -4.41
C LEU A 96 13.92 -4.16 -4.74
N GLY A 97 13.47 -5.20 -5.44
CA GLY A 97 14.31 -6.28 -5.94
C GLY A 97 15.19 -5.83 -7.11
N ALA A 98 14.65 -5.05 -8.04
CA ALA A 98 15.39 -4.49 -9.18
C ALA A 98 16.52 -3.55 -8.75
N GLN A 99 16.32 -2.83 -7.64
CA GLN A 99 17.33 -1.94 -7.05
C GLN A 99 18.64 -2.68 -6.71
N ALA A 100 18.62 -3.99 -6.46
CA ALA A 100 19.83 -4.75 -6.16
C ALA A 100 20.75 -4.96 -7.38
N ARG A 101 20.29 -4.65 -8.60
CA ARG A 101 21.03 -4.89 -9.86
C ARG A 101 21.27 -3.64 -10.70
N GLY A 102 20.67 -2.50 -10.35
CA GLY A 102 20.72 -1.27 -11.15
C GLY A 102 21.19 -0.07 -10.35
N SER A 103 21.37 1.06 -11.04
CA SER A 103 21.51 2.37 -10.41
C SER A 103 20.28 2.66 -9.57
N LEU A 104 20.52 3.07 -8.32
CA LEU A 104 19.48 3.21 -7.32
C LEU A 104 18.53 4.36 -7.66
N GLU A 105 19.11 5.49 -8.06
CA GLU A 105 18.41 6.64 -8.58
C GLU A 105 17.54 6.27 -9.81
N ASP A 106 18.10 5.57 -10.79
CA ASP A 106 17.39 5.21 -12.02
C ASP A 106 16.18 4.30 -11.75
N VAL A 107 16.34 3.32 -10.87
CA VAL A 107 15.27 2.37 -10.54
C VAL A 107 14.17 3.07 -9.74
N LEU A 108 14.52 3.86 -8.73
CA LEU A 108 13.52 4.51 -7.89
C LEU A 108 12.81 5.65 -8.63
N GLN A 109 13.54 6.54 -9.30
CA GLN A 109 12.94 7.63 -10.07
C GLN A 109 12.16 7.10 -11.28
N GLY A 110 12.75 6.15 -12.02
CA GLY A 110 12.10 5.54 -13.18
C GLY A 110 10.81 4.79 -12.83
N SER A 111 10.73 4.22 -11.61
CA SER A 111 9.52 3.55 -11.15
C SER A 111 8.34 4.48 -10.85
N GLY A 112 8.62 5.77 -10.63
CA GLY A 112 7.64 6.69 -10.09
C GLY A 112 6.40 6.90 -10.96
N LEU A 113 6.58 6.89 -12.29
CA LEU A 113 5.48 7.09 -13.24
C LEU A 113 4.44 5.97 -13.14
N PHE A 114 4.85 4.72 -13.26
CA PHE A 114 3.90 3.61 -13.22
C PHE A 114 3.38 3.35 -11.81
N LEU A 115 4.20 3.55 -10.77
CA LEU A 115 3.74 3.43 -9.39
C LEU A 115 2.67 4.46 -9.05
N GLY A 116 2.85 5.72 -9.48
CA GLY A 116 1.85 6.77 -9.28
C GLY A 116 0.52 6.45 -9.98
N LEU A 117 0.57 5.95 -11.22
CA LEU A 117 -0.63 5.53 -11.96
C LEU A 117 -1.35 4.37 -11.29
N ILE A 118 -0.62 3.31 -10.91
CA ILE A 118 -1.23 2.14 -10.24
C ILE A 118 -1.79 2.54 -8.88
N GLN A 119 -1.05 3.34 -8.11
CA GLN A 119 -1.51 3.84 -6.81
C GLN A 119 -2.79 4.67 -6.93
N GLY A 120 -2.91 5.52 -7.96
CA GLY A 120 -4.13 6.27 -8.23
C GLY A 120 -5.34 5.35 -8.39
N VAL A 121 -5.18 4.25 -9.14
CA VAL A 121 -6.24 3.24 -9.32
C VAL A 121 -6.56 2.54 -7.99
N VAL A 122 -5.55 2.11 -7.24
CA VAL A 122 -5.72 1.45 -5.93
C VAL A 122 -6.44 2.35 -4.95
N VAL A 123 -6.02 3.61 -4.81
CA VAL A 123 -6.64 4.62 -3.94
C VAL A 123 -8.09 4.87 -4.37
N GLY A 124 -8.37 4.93 -5.68
CA GLY A 124 -9.74 5.06 -6.18
C GLY A 124 -10.66 3.91 -5.74
N TRP A 125 -10.17 2.66 -5.83
CA TRP A 125 -10.94 1.49 -5.39
C TRP A 125 -11.09 1.42 -3.87
N LEU A 126 -10.04 1.72 -3.12
CA LEU A 126 -10.10 1.82 -1.65
C LEU A 126 -11.08 2.91 -1.20
N GLY A 127 -11.02 4.10 -1.82
CA GLY A 127 -11.94 5.20 -1.57
C GLY A 127 -13.39 4.81 -1.86
N LYS A 128 -13.65 4.17 -3.00
CA LYS A 128 -14.98 3.63 -3.34
C LYS A 128 -15.47 2.64 -2.29
N PHE A 129 -14.62 1.69 -1.88
CA PHE A 129 -14.94 0.73 -0.82
C PHE A 129 -15.35 1.42 0.48
N PHE A 130 -14.60 2.42 0.93
CA PHE A 130 -14.91 3.11 2.18
C PHE A 130 -16.18 3.98 2.10
N ILE A 131 -16.48 4.56 0.93
CA ILE A 131 -17.73 5.29 0.71
C ILE A 131 -18.93 4.34 0.75
N GLU A 132 -18.85 3.18 0.09
CA GLU A 132 -19.91 2.17 0.12
C GLU A 132 -20.07 1.53 1.50
N ALA A 133 -18.97 1.34 2.23
CA ALA A 133 -18.99 0.87 3.61
C ALA A 133 -19.79 1.81 4.53
N LYS A 134 -19.78 3.13 4.27
CA LYS A 134 -20.51 4.12 5.06
C LYS A 134 -22.03 4.19 4.77
N ARG A 135 -22.45 3.93 3.52
CA ARG A 135 -23.86 4.05 3.07
C ARG A 135 -24.68 2.80 3.33
#